data_AF-A0A951MYV8-F1
#
_entry.id   AF-A0A951MYV8-F1
#
_cell.length_a   1.000
_cell.length_b   1.000
_cell.length_c   1.000
_cell.angle_alpha   90.00
_cell.angle_beta   90.00
_cell.angle_gamma   90.00
#
_symmetry.space_group_name_H-M   'P 1'
#
loop_
_entity.id
_entity.type
_entity.pdbx_description
1 polymer ?
#
loop_
_entity_poly.entity_id
_entity_poly.type
_entity_poly.pdbx_seq_one_letter_code
_entity_poly.pdbx_strand_id
1 'polypeptide(L)' 'MDWAARGAPVTFGNVTVDMPVDCAHRLTDDIPGADRHVIADAGHFCMEDQPDTVAQFVGQPRDDG' A
#
# COMPACT_ATOMS: atom_id res chain seq x y z
N MET A 1 18.77 -7.43 8.72
CA MET A 1 17.36 -7.00 8.67
C MET A 1 17.25 -6.06 7.47
N ASP A 2 17.01 -6.63 6.29
CA ASP A 2 17.20 -5.99 4.97
C ASP A 2 15.89 -5.48 4.34
N TRP A 3 14.80 -5.46 5.11
CA TRP A 3 13.49 -5.03 4.60
C TRP A 3 13.36 -3.50 4.55
N ALA A 4 14.07 -2.76 5.41
CA ALA A 4 14.04 -1.29 5.42
C ALA A 4 14.84 -0.67 4.25
N ALA A 5 15.78 -1.42 3.66
CA ALA A 5 16.50 -1.00 2.45
C ALA A 5 15.72 -1.34 1.16
N ARG A 6 14.70 -2.20 1.26
CA ARG A 6 13.89 -2.72 0.17
C ARG A 6 12.47 -2.25 0.36
N GLY A 7 12.15 -1.04 -0.12
CA GLY A 7 10.88 -0.39 0.11
C GLY A 7 9.66 -1.33 0.10
N ALA A 8 8.90 -1.37 1.20
CA ALA A 8 7.74 -2.24 1.32
C ALA A 8 6.53 -1.56 0.65
N PRO A 9 5.85 -2.20 -0.33
CA PRO A 9 4.60 -1.68 -0.85
C PRO A 9 3.54 -1.77 0.25
N VAL A 10 2.88 -0.65 0.51
CA VAL A 10 1.79 -0.55 1.49
C VAL A 10 0.54 -0.08 0.76
N THR A 11 -0.48 -0.94 0.76
CA THR A 11 -1.72 -0.72 0.02
C THR A 11 -2.85 -0.39 0.96
N PHE A 12 -3.63 0.64 0.63
CA PHE A 12 -4.72 1.15 1.45
C PHE A 12 -5.96 1.41 0.60
N GLY A 13 -7.15 1.03 1.09
CA GLY A 13 -8.42 1.38 0.47
C GLY A 13 -8.86 2.80 0.85
N ASN A 14 -9.41 3.57 -0.09
CA ASN A 14 -9.78 4.96 0.16
C ASN A 14 -11.13 5.16 0.89
N VAL A 15 -11.95 4.12 1.03
CA VAL A 15 -13.26 4.19 1.71
C VAL A 15 -13.32 3.38 3.00
N THR A 16 -12.17 2.87 3.48
CA THR A 16 -12.12 2.19 4.78
C THR A 16 -12.42 3.16 5.93
N VAL A 17 -13.30 2.76 6.84
CA VAL A 17 -13.64 3.53 8.03
C VAL A 17 -12.65 3.31 9.18
N ASP A 18 -11.96 2.17 9.19
CA ASP A 18 -11.04 1.78 10.26
C ASP A 18 -9.66 2.44 10.11
N MET A 19 -9.30 2.85 8.89
CA MET A 19 -8.00 3.46 8.60
C MET A 19 -8.13 4.56 7.53
N PRO A 20 -8.59 5.77 7.90
CA PRO A 20 -8.72 6.88 6.96
C PRO A 20 -7.44 7.13 6.17
N VAL A 21 -7.56 7.63 4.94
CA VAL A 21 -6.43 7.88 4.03
C VAL A 21 -5.34 8.73 4.68
N ASP A 22 -5.70 9.70 5.53
CA ASP A 22 -4.72 10.52 6.28
C ASP A 22 -3.81 9.70 7.22
N CYS A 23 -4.30 8.58 7.77
CA CYS A 23 -3.48 7.66 8.55
C CYS A 23 -2.49 6.92 7.66
N ALA A 24 -2.91 6.52 6.46
CA ALA A 24 -2.04 5.88 5.46
C ALA A 24 -0.90 6.81 5.03
N HIS A 25 -1.18 8.11 4.87
CA HIS A 25 -0.16 9.11 4.57
C HIS A 25 0.89 9.19 5.68
N ARG A 26 0.47 9.38 6.94
CA ARG A 26 1.39 9.48 8.08
C ARG A 26 2.26 8.23 8.25
N LEU A 27 1.63 7.04 8.16
CA LEU A 27 2.36 5.77 8.28
C LEU A 27 3.42 5.60 7.20
N THR A 28 3.17 6.10 5.99
CA THR A 28 4.18 6.02 4.91
C THR A 28 5.35 6.95 5.20
N ASP A 29 5.07 8.18 5.64
CA ASP A 29 6.11 9.18 5.92
C ASP A 29 7.02 8.74 7.08
N ASP A 30 6.50 7.95 8.02
CA ASP A 30 7.24 7.40 9.15
C ASP A 30 8.06 6.14 8.81
N ILE A 31 7.85 5.51 7.64
CA ILE A 31 8.54 4.27 7.24
C ILE A 31 9.48 4.55 6.05
N PRO A 32 10.79 4.70 6.29
CA PRO A 32 11.77 4.92 5.23
C PRO A 32 11.69 3.84 4.15
N GLY A 33 11.53 4.27 2.90
CA GLY A 33 11.42 3.39 1.74
C GLY A 33 10.02 2.84 1.47
N ALA A 34 9.01 3.10 2.32
CA ALA A 34 7.65 2.66 2.04
C ALA A 34 7.11 3.27 0.73
N ASP A 35 6.47 2.44 -0.08
CA ASP A 35 5.82 2.86 -1.31
C ASP A 35 4.30 2.71 -1.12
N ARG A 36 3.56 3.81 -1.22
CA ARG A 36 2.14 3.86 -0.87
C ARG A 36 1.27 3.79 -2.10
N HIS A 37 0.32 2.85 -2.09
CA HIS A 37 -0.74 2.76 -3.10
C HIS A 37 -2.11 2.91 -2.44
N VAL A 38 -2.86 3.91 -2.88
CA VAL A 38 -4.26 4.09 -2.47
C VAL A 38 -5.16 3.51 -3.55
N ILE A 39 -5.96 2.51 -3.20
CA ILE A 39 -6.91 1.85 -4.08
C ILE A 39 -8.26 2.57 -3.95
N ALA A 40 -8.74 3.06 -5.10
CA ALA A 40 -10.04 3.69 -5.21
C ALA A 40 -11.17 2.67 -5.02
N ASP A 41 -12.26 3.11 -4.39
CA ASP A 41 -13.50 2.37 -4.17
C ASP A 41 -13.29 1.03 -3.44
N ALA A 42 -12.29 0.97 -2.55
CA ALA A 42 -11.96 -0.18 -1.73
C ALA A 42 -12.00 0.16 -0.23
N GLY A 43 -12.63 -0.71 0.54
CA GLY A 43 -12.76 -0.61 2.00
C GLY A 43 -11.64 -1.34 2.73
N HIS A 44 -11.95 -1.87 3.91
CA HIS A 44 -11.00 -2.60 4.76
C HIS A 44 -10.38 -3.81 4.05
N PHE A 45 -11.17 -4.50 3.23
CA PHE A 45 -10.74 -5.70 2.51
C PHE A 45 -10.46 -5.39 1.03
N CYS A 46 -9.41 -4.59 0.75
CA CYS A 46 -9.09 -4.21 -0.63
C CYS A 46 -8.81 -5.41 -1.55
N MET A 47 -8.35 -6.53 -0.98
CA MET A 47 -8.14 -7.79 -1.71
C MET A 47 -9.45 -8.40 -2.22
N GLU A 48 -10.57 -8.13 -1.54
CA GLU A 48 -11.91 -8.61 -1.93
C GLU A 48 -12.59 -7.61 -2.86
N ASP A 49 -12.46 -6.31 -2.58
CA ASP A 49 -13.09 -5.25 -3.37
C ASP A 49 -12.40 -5.04 -4.73
N GLN A 50 -11.07 -5.09 -4.76
CA GLN A 50 -10.24 -4.72 -5.91
C GLN A 50 -9.04 -5.69 -6.08
N PRO A 51 -9.28 -7.02 -6.20
CA PRO A 51 -8.23 -8.05 -6.22
C PRO A 51 -7.17 -7.83 -7.29
N ASP A 52 -7.58 -7.49 -8.51
CA ASP A 52 -6.67 -7.28 -9.64
C ASP A 52 -5.77 -6.06 -9.41
N THR A 53 -6.34 -4.98 -8.88
CA THR A 53 -5.60 -3.76 -8.54
C THR A 53 -4.57 -4.03 -7.45
N VAL A 54 -4.92 -4.81 -6.41
CA VAL A 54 -3.93 -5.17 -5.40
C VAL A 54 -2.83 -6.08 -5.97
N ALA A 55 -3.20 -7.04 -6.82
CA ALA A 55 -2.23 -7.97 -7.41
C ALA A 55 -1.15 -7.24 -8.23
N GLN A 56 -1.49 -6.11 -8.87
CA GLN A 56 -0.51 -5.27 -9.56
C GLN A 56 0.57 -4.72 -8.62
N PHE A 57 0.24 -4.39 -7.37
CA PHE A 57 1.19 -3.81 -6.42
C PHE A 57 1.99 -4.86 -5.63
N VAL A 58 1.45 -6.06 -5.48
CA VAL A 58 2.09 -7.14 -4.70
C VAL A 58 3.07 -7.98 -5.56
N GLY A 59 2.95 -7.93 -6.89
CA GLY A 59 3.68 -8.81 -7.81
C GLY A 59 4.74 -8.18 -8.73
N GLN A 60 4.97 -6.86 -8.70
CA GLN A 60 5.94 -6.23 -9.61
C GLN A 60 7.40 -6.43 -9.12
N PRO A 61 8.30 -7.02 -9.95
CA PRO A 61 9.74 -6.92 -9.73
C PRO A 61 10.14 -5.45 -9.82
N ARG A 62 10.93 -4.97 -8.84
CA ARG A 62 11.41 -3.58 -8.85
C ARG A 62 12.66 -3.48 -9.70
N ASP A 63 12.72 -2.46 -10.56
CA ASP A 63 13.90 -2.09 -11.33
C ASP A 63 14.85 -1.35 -10.37
N ASP A 64 15.81 -2.10 -9.81
CA ASP A 64 16.85 -1.62 -8.90
C ASP A 64 18.04 -1.10 -9.71
N GLY A 65 17.85 0.10 -10.29
CA GLY A 65 18.90 0.85 -10.97
C GLY A 65 20.12 1.17 -10.10
#